data_AF-A0A0G0MAA6-F1
#
_entry.id   AF-A0A0G0MAA6-F1
#
_cell.length_a   1.000
_cell.length_b   1.000
_cell.length_c   1.000
_cell.angle_alpha   90.00
_cell.angle_beta   90.00
_cell.angle_gamma   90.00
#
_symmetry.space_group_name_H-M   'P 1'
#
loop_
_entity.id
_entity.type
_entity.pdbx_description
1 polymer ?
#
loop_
_entity_poly.entity_id
_entity_poly.type
_entity_poly.pdbx_seq_one_letter_code
_entity_poly.pdbx_strand_id
1 'polypeptide(L)'
;MWEILLFISLLAGQIGRIQIAPNIAFYSHDVVIFCYLLFHIKKIKITFIKPLILVFGVYLFLRAGTFIGFLYVLRLFLYVSVIFLVLQSKKTQLYWLKWLYCLGIGYAIIGFFQLLLYPNLRNLSYLGWDPPVIFYAF
;
A
#
# COMPACT_ATOMS: atom_id res chain seq x y z
N MET A 1 -1.22 -18.75 -4.26
CA MET A 1 -1.69 -18.13 -5.53
C MET A 1 -2.06 -16.68 -5.29
N TRP A 2 -2.86 -16.40 -4.25
CA TRP A 2 -3.21 -15.02 -3.85
C TRP A 2 -2.00 -14.16 -3.43
N GLU A 3 -0.95 -14.76 -2.86
CA GLU A 3 0.28 -14.04 -2.49
C GLU A 3 1.00 -13.48 -3.72
N ILE A 4 1.07 -14.27 -4.80
CA ILE A 4 1.71 -13.86 -6.05
C ILE A 4 0.90 -12.73 -6.70
N LEU A 5 -0.43 -12.86 -6.73
CA LEU A 5 -1.33 -11.79 -7.20
C LEU A 5 -1.13 -10.50 -6.40
N LEU A 6 -0.95 -10.60 -5.08
CA LEU A 6 -0.66 -9.46 -4.22
C LEU A 6 0.67 -8.82 -4.62
N PHE A 7 1.75 -9.59 -4.76
CA PHE A 7 3.05 -9.03 -5.17
C PHE A 7 3.02 -8.38 -6.56
N ILE A 8 2.34 -8.99 -7.53
CA ILE A 8 2.16 -8.40 -8.87
C ILE A 8 1.36 -7.10 -8.77
N SER A 9 0.27 -7.09 -7.99
CA SER A 9 -0.54 -5.88 -7.78
C SER A 9 0.25 -4.76 -7.10
N LEU A 10 1.21 -5.11 -6.24
CA LEU A 10 2.13 -4.15 -5.65
C LEU A 10 3.06 -3.57 -6.72
N LEU A 11 3.66 -4.35 -7.63
CA LEU A 11 4.49 -3.78 -8.73
C LEU A 11 3.72 -2.86 -9.67
N ALA A 12 2.44 -3.16 -9.91
CA ALA A 12 1.59 -2.30 -10.74
C ALA A 12 1.48 -0.88 -10.17
N GLY A 13 1.71 -0.70 -8.86
CA GLY A 13 1.86 0.61 -8.23
C GLY A 13 0.69 1.55 -8.55
N GLN A 14 1.01 2.67 -9.19
CA GLN A 14 0.04 3.70 -9.58
C GLN A 14 -0.75 3.37 -10.86
N ILE A 15 -0.35 2.36 -11.64
CA ILE A 15 -1.05 1.98 -12.89
C ILE A 15 -2.46 1.46 -12.57
N GLY A 16 -2.61 0.77 -11.44
CA GLY A 16 -3.89 0.27 -10.95
C GLY A 16 -4.74 1.31 -10.20
N ARG A 17 -4.39 2.60 -10.25
CA ARG A 17 -5.13 3.67 -9.56
C ARG A 17 -6.32 4.11 -10.40
N ILE A 18 -7.50 4.10 -9.79
CA ILE A 18 -8.74 4.66 -10.34
C ILE A 18 -9.10 5.87 -9.48
N GLN A 19 -9.11 7.06 -10.08
CA GLN A 19 -9.53 8.28 -9.41
C GLN A 19 -11.06 8.38 -9.43
N ILE A 20 -11.68 8.49 -8.25
CA ILE A 20 -13.16 8.58 -8.13
C ILE A 20 -13.57 10.03 -7.86
N ALA A 21 -12.84 10.73 -7.00
CA ALA A 21 -13.11 12.13 -6.65
C ALA A 21 -11.80 12.84 -6.26
N PRO A 22 -11.76 14.18 -6.10
CA PRO A 22 -10.57 14.86 -5.57
C PRO A 22 -10.14 14.24 -4.24
N ASN A 23 -8.86 13.85 -4.13
CA ASN A 23 -8.27 13.16 -2.97
C ASN A 23 -8.84 11.77 -2.65
N ILE A 24 -9.71 11.20 -3.49
CA ILE A 24 -10.22 9.84 -3.34
C ILE A 24 -9.79 9.00 -4.54
N ALA A 25 -8.85 8.10 -4.30
CA ALA A 25 -8.34 7.17 -5.29
C ALA A 25 -8.38 5.74 -4.74
N PHE A 26 -8.79 4.84 -5.60
CA PHE A 26 -8.88 3.41 -5.31
C PHE A 26 -7.78 2.68 -6.06
N TYR A 27 -7.02 1.82 -5.38
CA TYR A 27 -5.95 1.08 -6.01
C TYR A 27 -6.33 -0.39 -6.17
N SER A 28 -5.93 -0.99 -7.29
CA SER A 28 -6.14 -2.42 -7.54
C SER A 28 -5.57 -3.29 -6.41
N HIS A 29 -4.42 -2.92 -5.83
CA HIS A 29 -3.83 -3.65 -4.72
C HIS A 29 -4.66 -3.58 -3.42
N ASP A 30 -5.45 -2.52 -3.20
CA ASP A 30 -6.37 -2.44 -2.05
C ASP A 30 -7.41 -3.58 -2.12
N VAL A 31 -7.95 -3.86 -3.32
CA VAL A 31 -8.91 -4.95 -3.56
C VAL A 31 -8.25 -6.31 -3.36
N VAL A 32 -7.05 -6.50 -3.92
CA VAL A 32 -6.35 -7.77 -3.84
C VAL A 32 -6.02 -8.10 -2.38
N ILE A 33 -5.62 -7.09 -1.60
CA ILE A 33 -5.36 -7.25 -0.16
C ILE A 33 -6.65 -7.59 0.59
N PHE A 34 -7.76 -6.90 0.31
CA PHE A 34 -9.05 -7.21 0.93
C PHE A 34 -9.48 -8.65 0.64
N CYS A 35 -9.43 -9.08 -0.62
CA CYS A 35 -9.72 -10.46 -1.02
C CYS A 35 -8.77 -11.45 -0.32
N TYR A 36 -7.46 -11.18 -0.32
CA TYR A 36 -6.47 -12.02 0.35
C TYR A 36 -6.80 -12.23 1.84
N LEU A 37 -7.19 -11.16 2.54
CA LEU A 37 -7.59 -11.20 3.94
C LEU A 37 -8.88 -11.99 4.16
N LEU A 38 -9.90 -11.85 3.30
CA LEU A 38 -11.13 -12.64 3.39
C LEU A 38 -10.84 -14.14 3.31
N PHE A 39 -9.97 -14.58 2.41
CA PHE A 39 -9.56 -15.98 2.30
C PHE A 39 -8.78 -16.48 3.52
N HIS A 40 -8.09 -15.59 4.23
CA HIS A 40 -7.21 -15.93 5.36
C HIS A 40 -7.79 -15.55 6.72
N ILE A 41 -9.04 -15.09 6.79
CA ILE A 41 -9.64 -14.52 8.00
C ILE A 41 -9.63 -15.51 9.18
N LYS A 42 -9.83 -16.81 8.90
CA LYS A 42 -9.80 -17.88 9.91
C LYS A 42 -8.44 -18.06 10.59
N LYS A 43 -7.36 -17.60 9.96
CA LYS A 43 -6.00 -17.69 10.50
C LYS A 43 -5.66 -16.50 11.38
N ILE A 44 -6.43 -15.41 11.35
CA ILE A 44 -6.12 -14.19 12.11
C ILE A 44 -6.49 -14.43 13.58
N LYS A 45 -5.49 -14.42 14.47
CA LYS A 45 -5.74 -14.54 15.92
C LYS A 45 -6.28 -13.23 16.48
N ILE A 46 -7.29 -13.32 17.33
CA ILE A 46 -8.00 -12.18 17.95
C ILE A 46 -7.06 -11.26 18.75
N THR A 47 -5.97 -11.79 19.30
CA THR A 47 -4.95 -11.00 20.02
C THR A 47 -4.37 -9.87 19.17
N PHE A 48 -4.31 -10.03 17.85
CA PHE A 48 -3.77 -9.03 16.92
C PHE A 48 -4.80 -7.96 16.53
N ILE A 49 -6.09 -8.17 16.82
CA ILE A 49 -7.17 -7.23 16.52
C ILE A 49 -7.19 -6.09 17.55
N LYS A 50 -6.75 -6.34 18.79
CA LYS A 50 -6.75 -5.35 19.89
C LYS A 50 -5.96 -4.06 19.58
N PRO A 51 -4.68 -4.11 19.16
CA PRO A 51 -3.94 -2.89 18.83
C PRO A 51 -4.51 -2.19 17.59
N LEU A 52 -5.08 -2.94 16.65
CA LEU A 52 -5.76 -2.39 15.47
C LEU A 52 -7.02 -1.60 15.87
N ILE A 53 -7.84 -2.14 16.77
CA ILE A 53 -9.01 -1.42 17.32
C ILE A 53 -8.58 -0.17 18.08
N LEU A 54 -7.46 -0.22 18.83
CA LEU A 54 -6.92 0.95 19.52
C LEU A 54 -6.55 2.06 18.52
N VAL A 55 -5.75 1.75 17.49
CA VAL A 55 -5.34 2.71 16.45
C VAL A 55 -6.57 3.25 15.71
N PHE A 56 -7.53 2.38 15.40
CA PHE A 56 -8.79 2.75 14.77
C PHE A 56 -9.62 3.68 15.65
N GLY A 57 -9.71 3.39 16.95
CA GLY A 57 -10.42 4.20 17.95
C GLY A 57 -9.77 5.56 18.17
N VAL A 58 -8.44 5.61 18.31
CA VAL A 58 -7.69 6.88 18.43
C VAL A 58 -7.89 7.74 17.19
N TYR A 59 -7.90 7.14 16.00
CA TYR A 59 -8.14 7.88 14.78
C TYR A 59 -9.57 8.43 14.69
N LEU A 60 -10.58 7.60 14.97
CA LEU A 60 -11.97 8.05 15.00
C LEU A 60 -12.16 9.17 16.02
N PHE A 61 -11.48 9.10 17.16
CA PHE A 61 -11.51 10.15 18.17
C PHE A 61 -10.87 11.47 17.69
N LEU A 62 -9.72 11.42 17.02
CA LEU A 62 -8.98 12.60 16.56
C LEU A 62 -9.53 13.24 15.27
N ARG A 63 -10.20 12.46 14.42
CA ARG A 63 -10.70 12.88 13.09
C ARG A 63 -12.14 12.44 12.82
N ALA A 64 -12.99 12.45 13.84
CA ALA A 64 -14.43 12.27 13.72
C ALA A 64 -15.03 13.35 12.79
N GLY A 65 -15.09 13.10 11.49
CA GLY A 65 -15.77 14.04 10.59
C GLY A 65 -15.44 13.92 9.11
N THR A 66 -14.37 13.22 8.70
CA THR A 66 -14.05 13.13 7.27
C THR A 66 -14.11 11.69 6.74
N PHE A 67 -15.00 11.47 5.77
CA PHE A 67 -15.11 10.20 5.04
C PHE A 67 -13.78 9.79 4.38
N ILE A 68 -13.04 10.77 3.86
CA ILE A 68 -11.71 10.57 3.29
C ILE A 68 -10.78 9.96 4.33
N GLY A 69 -10.80 10.50 5.56
CA GLY A 69 -9.97 10.02 6.64
C GLY A 69 -10.26 8.56 7.02
N PHE A 70 -11.54 8.21 7.09
CA PHE A 70 -11.96 6.83 7.30
C PHE A 70 -11.38 5.86 6.26
N LEU A 71 -11.39 6.23 4.97
CA LEU A 71 -10.83 5.38 3.89
C LEU A 71 -9.32 5.15 4.06
N TYR A 72 -8.57 6.16 4.50
CA TYR A 72 -7.13 5.99 4.77
C TYR A 72 -6.86 5.04 5.92
N VAL A 73 -7.66 5.09 6.98
CA VAL A 73 -7.51 4.17 8.11
C VAL A 73 -7.97 2.77 7.77
N LEU A 74 -9.01 2.63 6.96
CA LEU A 74 -9.37 1.34 6.41
C LEU A 74 -8.20 0.72 5.63
N ARG A 75 -7.53 1.50 4.77
CA ARG A 75 -6.33 1.03 4.04
C ARG A 75 -5.21 0.61 5.01
N LEU A 76 -4.91 1.43 6.02
CA LEU A 76 -3.91 1.09 7.03
C LEU A 76 -4.27 -0.21 7.76
N PHE A 77 -5.53 -0.37 8.14
CA PHE A 77 -6.05 -1.57 8.80
C PHE A 77 -5.83 -2.82 7.95
N LEU A 78 -6.12 -2.73 6.64
CA LEU A 78 -5.89 -3.82 5.71
C LEU A 78 -4.40 -4.20 5.66
N TYR A 79 -3.51 -3.22 5.51
CA TYR A 79 -2.06 -3.49 5.37
C TYR A 79 -1.45 -4.10 6.63
N VAL A 80 -1.79 -3.56 7.80
CA VAL A 80 -1.32 -4.09 9.09
C VAL A 80 -1.85 -5.52 9.32
N SER A 81 -3.09 -5.80 8.91
CA SER A 81 -3.66 -7.15 9.01
C SER A 81 -2.86 -8.18 8.19
N VAL A 82 -2.36 -7.81 7.02
CA VAL A 82 -1.47 -8.68 6.22
C VAL A 82 -0.17 -8.97 6.96
N ILE A 83 0.44 -7.97 7.60
CA ILE A 83 1.69 -8.15 8.37
C ILE A 83 1.47 -9.21 9.46
N PHE A 84 0.36 -9.16 10.19
CA PHE A 84 0.06 -10.16 11.22
C PHE A 84 -0.14 -11.57 10.68
N LEU A 85 -0.67 -11.74 9.46
CA LEU A 85 -0.73 -13.04 8.79
C LEU A 85 0.67 -13.56 8.44
N VAL A 86 1.55 -12.67 7.96
CA VAL A 86 2.92 -13.04 7.62
C VAL A 86 3.72 -13.46 8.85
N LEU A 87 3.52 -12.77 9.98
CA LEU A 87 4.26 -13.01 11.21
C LEU A 87 3.93 -14.33 11.93
N GLN A 88 2.93 -15.09 11.47
CA GLN A 88 2.52 -16.32 12.15
C GLN A 88 3.51 -17.48 12.02
N SER A 89 4.36 -17.46 10.98
CA SER A 89 5.29 -18.56 10.70
C SER A 89 6.59 -18.04 10.08
N LYS A 90 7.73 -18.55 10.56
CA LYS A 90 9.07 -18.22 10.02
C LYS A 90 9.18 -18.54 8.53
N LYS A 91 8.55 -19.64 8.07
CA LYS A 91 8.56 -20.01 6.65
C LYS A 91 7.84 -18.97 5.80
N THR A 92 6.69 -18.48 6.26
CA THR A 92 5.92 -17.43 5.59
C THR A 92 6.71 -16.11 5.58
N GLN A 93 7.31 -15.74 6.72
CA GLN A 93 8.16 -14.55 6.82
C GLN A 93 9.30 -14.57 5.79
N LEU A 94 10.06 -15.66 5.71
CA LEU A 94 11.17 -15.78 4.75
C LEU A 94 10.70 -15.72 3.30
N TYR A 95 9.57 -16.37 3.00
CA TYR A 95 8.97 -16.32 1.65
C TYR A 95 8.59 -14.88 1.28
N TRP A 96 7.88 -14.17 2.16
CA TRP A 96 7.46 -12.79 1.93
C TRP A 96 8.66 -11.84 1.83
N LEU A 97 9.67 -12.02 2.66
CA LEU A 97 10.88 -11.20 2.62
C LEU A 97 11.63 -11.35 1.29
N LYS A 98 11.76 -12.59 0.78
CA LYS A 98 12.34 -12.85 -0.54
C LYS A 98 11.58 -12.13 -1.65
N TRP A 99 10.25 -12.21 -1.65
CA TRP A 99 9.44 -11.54 -2.67
C TRP A 99 9.45 -10.02 -2.54
N LEU A 100 9.36 -9.47 -1.32
CA LEU A 100 9.49 -8.03 -1.08
C LEU A 100 10.86 -7.50 -1.54
N TYR A 101 11.92 -8.27 -1.34
CA TYR A 101 13.23 -7.93 -1.88
C TYR A 101 13.23 -7.90 -3.42
N CYS A 102 12.64 -8.91 -4.07
CA CYS A 102 12.46 -8.91 -5.52
C CYS A 102 11.61 -7.73 -6.01
N LEU A 103 10.58 -7.34 -5.26
CA LEU A 103 9.76 -6.16 -5.55
C LEU A 103 10.57 -4.87 -5.48
N GLY A 104 11.40 -4.71 -4.44
CA GLY A 104 12.29 -3.56 -4.31
C GLY A 104 13.25 -3.43 -5.49
N ILE A 105 13.83 -4.54 -5.96
CA ILE A 105 14.64 -4.56 -7.19
C ILE A 105 13.80 -4.17 -8.40
N GLY A 106 12.59 -4.73 -8.55
CA GLY A 106 11.69 -4.39 -9.66
C GLY A 106 11.37 -2.90 -9.70
N TYR A 107 11.07 -2.28 -8.56
CA TYR A 107 10.86 -0.85 -8.44
C TYR A 107 12.11 -0.03 -8.77
N ALA A 108 13.29 -0.46 -8.34
CA ALA A 108 14.54 0.21 -8.70
C ALA A 108 14.77 0.20 -10.21
N ILE A 109 14.51 -0.93 -10.87
CA ILE A 109 14.62 -1.08 -12.32
C ILE A 109 13.60 -0.17 -13.03
N ILE A 110 12.33 -0.23 -12.64
CA ILE A 110 11.26 0.61 -13.23
C ILE A 110 11.59 2.10 -13.05
N GLY A 111 12.02 2.49 -11.84
CA GLY A 111 12.41 3.87 -11.54
C GLY A 111 13.62 4.33 -12.36
N PHE A 112 14.60 3.46 -12.57
CA PHE A 112 15.76 3.77 -13.42
C PHE A 112 15.36 3.99 -14.88
N PHE A 113 14.53 3.11 -15.45
CA PHE A 113 14.02 3.29 -16.81
C PHE A 113 13.14 4.54 -16.93
N GLN A 114 12.32 4.83 -15.92
CA GLN A 114 11.51 6.05 -15.87
C GLN A 114 12.40 7.29 -15.89
N LEU A 115 13.52 7.31 -15.15
CA LEU A 115 14.46 8.42 -15.15
C LEU A 115 15.13 8.62 -16.52
N LEU A 116 15.48 7.55 -17.23
CA LEU A 116 16.09 7.62 -18.55
C LEU A 116 15.10 8.12 -19.62
N LEU A 117 13.87 7.63 -19.60
CA LEU A 117 12.85 7.97 -20.61
C LEU A 117 12.21 9.34 -20.34
N TYR A 118 12.06 9.71 -19.07
CA TYR A 118 11.42 10.94 -18.62
C TYR A 118 12.31 11.66 -17.59
N PRO A 119 13.43 12.25 -18.02
CA PRO A 119 14.34 12.96 -17.12
C PRO A 119 13.72 14.22 -16.51
N ASN A 120 12.72 14.81 -17.18
CA ASN A 120 11.99 15.97 -16.68
C ASN A 120 10.78 15.54 -15.83
N LEU A 121 10.95 15.56 -14.51
CA LEU A 121 9.95 15.16 -13.52
C LEU A 121 8.85 16.21 -13.31
N ARG A 122 8.86 17.37 -14.00
CA ARG A 122 7.82 18.42 -13.90
C ARG A 122 6.42 17.88 -14.13
N ASN A 123 6.30 16.98 -15.09
CA ASN A 123 5.04 16.33 -15.43
C ASN A 123 4.59 15.31 -14.38
N LEU A 124 5.36 14.96 -13.35
CA LEU A 124 4.85 14.05 -12.30
C LEU A 124 4.02 14.76 -11.23
N SER A 125 4.07 16.10 -11.18
CA SER A 125 3.27 16.91 -10.26
C SER A 125 1.76 16.66 -10.40
N TYR A 126 1.26 16.45 -11.62
CA TYR A 126 -0.16 16.13 -11.84
C TYR A 126 -0.57 14.75 -11.31
N LEU A 127 0.40 13.85 -11.06
CA LEU A 127 0.15 12.55 -10.43
C LEU A 127 0.13 12.62 -8.90
N GLY A 128 0.40 13.79 -8.32
CA GLY A 128 0.48 14.02 -6.88
C GLY A 128 1.88 13.75 -6.31
N TRP A 129 2.92 13.77 -7.15
CA TRP A 129 4.30 13.74 -6.68
C TRP A 129 4.69 15.13 -6.21
N ASP A 130 5.28 15.21 -5.01
CA ASP A 130 5.80 16.48 -4.51
C ASP A 130 6.86 17.02 -5.49
N PRO A 131 6.84 18.34 -5.79
CA PRO A 131 7.85 18.93 -6.65
C PRO A 131 9.24 18.68 -6.04
N PRO A 132 10.19 18.11 -6.81
CA PRO A 132 11.56 17.92 -6.34
C PRO A 132 12.17 19.23 -5.82
N VAL A 133 12.94 19.20 -4.73
CA VAL A 133 13.58 20.39 -4.14
C VAL A 133 14.54 21.11 -5.10
N ILE A 134 14.99 20.45 -6.17
CA ILE A 134 15.81 21.02 -7.26
C ILE A 134 15.12 22.21 -7.96
N PHE A 135 13.82 22.42 -7.74
CA PHE A 135 13.04 23.51 -8.31
C PHE A 135 13.32 24.92 -7.76
N TYR A 136 14.13 25.08 -6.70
CA TYR A 136 14.44 26.40 -6.13
C TYR A 136 15.77 27.01 -6.60
N ALA A 137 16.46 26.38 -7.56
CA ALA A 137 17.83 26.78 -7.94
C ALA A 137 17.98 27.41 -9.34
N PHE A 138 16.91 27.62 -10.11
CA PHE A 138 16.96 28.35 -11.40
C PHE A 138 15.68 29.13 -11.66
#